data_AF-A0A067BNU4-F1
#
_entry.id   AF-A0A067BNU4-F1
#
_cell.length_a   1.000
_cell.length_b   1.000
_cell.length_c   1.000
_cell.angle_alpha   90.00
_cell.angle_beta   90.00
_cell.angle_gamma   90.00
#
_symmetry.space_group_name_H-M   'P 1'
#
loop_
_entity.id
_entity.type
_entity.pdbx_description
1 polymer ?
#
loop_
_entity_poly.entity_id
_entity_poly.type
_entity_poly.pdbx_seq_one_letter_code
_entity_poly.pdbx_strand_id
1 'polypeptide(L)'
;MLSGSMQAHLKGRLGTAAALNPKACAAAGQSGMQSLYEVLFSQYHLACSQILTSDTDFRVPQIRANVKETILALLKVGIIPVVNENDVVSQRQVPLTDADERIAWDNDSLASLVAQEVGVDCMIVLTDTVGLYDPSTKALVHEYASKQPWMFAPSSRVGPLGQQDKVLACVTAVNSGLVQAAVLAPAAPGSIVDVVDGKTIGTLFSASPGSLLELDVGSSKL
;
A
#
# COMPACT_ATOMS: atom_id res chain seq x y z
N MET A 1 -1.36 -14.50 7.69
CA MET A 1 -0.76 -15.47 8.65
C MET A 1 -1.66 -15.55 9.88
N LEU A 2 -1.82 -16.73 10.49
CA LEU A 2 -2.58 -16.90 11.75
C LEU A 2 -1.88 -16.23 12.93
N SER A 3 -2.62 -15.71 13.91
CA SER A 3 -2.03 -15.24 15.18
C SER A 3 -1.32 -16.36 15.95
N GLY A 4 -0.34 -16.03 16.78
CA GLY A 4 0.34 -17.00 17.63
C GLY A 4 -0.61 -17.77 18.56
N SER A 5 -1.65 -17.11 19.07
CA SER A 5 -2.69 -17.74 19.89
C SER A 5 -3.54 -18.74 19.09
N MET A 6 -3.92 -18.42 17.85
CA MET A 6 -4.65 -19.36 16.99
C MET A 6 -3.77 -20.50 16.51
N GLN A 7 -2.50 -20.27 16.17
CA GLN A 7 -1.57 -21.35 15.84
C GLN A 7 -1.42 -22.32 17.01
N ALA A 8 -1.28 -21.82 18.24
CA ALA A 8 -1.21 -22.65 19.44
C ALA A 8 -2.52 -23.42 19.70
N HIS A 9 -3.68 -22.79 19.45
CA HIS A 9 -4.99 -23.41 19.64
C HIS A 9 -5.35 -24.44 18.56
N LEU A 10 -4.87 -24.24 17.34
CA LEU A 10 -5.14 -25.11 16.18
C LEU A 10 -4.15 -26.28 16.09
N LYS A 11 -3.00 -26.21 16.77
CA LYS A 11 -2.08 -27.35 16.94
C LYS A 11 -2.82 -28.53 17.57
N GLY A 12 -3.06 -29.56 16.76
CA GLY A 12 -3.75 -30.80 17.15
C GLY A 12 -5.25 -30.85 16.85
N ARG A 13 -5.86 -29.77 16.34
CA ARG A 13 -7.31 -29.69 16.06
C ARG A 13 -7.68 -29.63 14.57
N LEU A 14 -6.75 -29.24 13.71
CA LEU A 14 -6.95 -29.28 12.26
C LEU A 14 -6.47 -30.63 11.73
N GLY A 15 -7.40 -31.43 11.20
CA GLY A 15 -7.02 -32.50 10.28
C GLY A 15 -6.27 -31.92 9.08
N THR A 16 -5.44 -32.73 8.43
CA THR A 16 -4.48 -32.36 7.36
C THR A 16 -5.08 -31.68 6.10
N ALA A 17 -6.38 -31.39 6.06
CA ALA A 17 -7.08 -30.86 4.89
C ALA A 17 -8.11 -29.74 5.14
N ALA A 18 -8.24 -29.20 6.36
CA ALA A 18 -9.16 -28.08 6.58
C ALA A 18 -8.52 -26.76 6.09
N ALA A 19 -8.93 -26.31 4.89
CA ALA A 19 -8.57 -24.98 4.39
C ALA A 19 -9.14 -23.93 5.34
N LEU A 20 -8.27 -23.19 6.00
CA LEU A 20 -8.66 -22.12 6.92
C LEU A 20 -9.30 -20.96 6.15
N ASN A 21 -10.40 -20.43 6.67
CA ASN A 21 -11.03 -19.25 6.09
C ASN A 21 -10.03 -18.07 6.11
N PRO A 22 -9.71 -17.44 4.95
CA PRO A 22 -8.76 -16.33 4.87
C PRO A 22 -9.12 -15.16 5.77
N LYS A 23 -10.42 -14.83 5.89
CA LYS A 23 -10.91 -13.76 6.76
C LYS A 23 -10.70 -14.07 8.24
N ALA A 24 -10.87 -15.34 8.63
CA ALA A 24 -10.56 -15.77 10.00
C ALA A 24 -9.06 -15.65 10.29
N CYS A 25 -8.21 -15.95 9.31
CA CYS A 25 -6.76 -15.78 9.44
C CYS A 25 -6.37 -14.31 9.57
N ALA A 26 -6.97 -13.42 8.76
CA ALA A 26 -6.75 -11.98 8.81
C ALA A 26 -7.20 -11.40 10.15
N ALA A 27 -8.42 -11.72 10.61
CA ALA A 27 -8.95 -11.27 11.89
C ALA A 27 -8.01 -11.59 13.05
N ALA A 28 -7.48 -12.81 13.07
CA ALA A 28 -6.54 -13.20 14.11
C ALA A 28 -5.19 -12.51 13.96
N GLY A 29 -4.62 -12.51 12.75
CA GLY A 29 -3.31 -11.89 12.48
C GLY A 29 -3.28 -10.39 12.79
N GLN A 30 -4.40 -9.68 12.61
CA GLN A 30 -4.50 -8.24 12.79
C GLN A 30 -4.11 -7.79 14.21
N SER A 31 -4.60 -8.50 15.24
CA SER A 31 -4.26 -8.19 16.63
C SER A 31 -2.76 -8.30 16.90
N GLY A 32 -2.12 -9.36 16.39
CA GLY A 32 -0.68 -9.58 16.56
C GLY A 32 0.17 -8.55 15.82
N MET A 33 -0.22 -8.17 14.60
CA MET A 33 0.44 -7.12 13.83
C MET A 33 0.40 -5.78 14.57
N GLN A 34 -0.77 -5.42 15.12
CA GLN A 34 -0.94 -4.20 15.89
C GLN A 34 -0.06 -4.17 17.15
N SER A 35 -0.07 -5.25 17.93
CA SER A 35 0.79 -5.34 19.12
C SER A 35 2.28 -5.24 18.77
N LEU A 36 2.71 -5.77 17.62
CA LEU A 36 4.08 -5.62 17.17
C LEU A 36 4.44 -4.15 16.87
N TYR A 37 3.55 -3.43 16.17
CA TYR A 37 3.75 -1.99 15.93
C TYR A 37 3.81 -1.20 17.24
N GLU A 38 2.91 -1.48 18.19
CA GLU A 38 2.92 -0.83 19.50
C GLU A 38 4.24 -1.05 20.24
N VAL A 39 4.76 -2.27 20.25
CA VAL A 39 6.07 -2.57 20.85
C VAL A 39 7.18 -1.80 20.14
N LEU A 40 7.24 -1.83 18.81
CA LEU A 40 8.29 -1.15 18.04
C LEU A 40 8.26 0.36 18.20
N PHE A 41 7.08 1.00 18.14
CA PHE A 41 6.97 2.44 18.34
C PHE A 41 7.27 2.87 19.78
N SER A 42 6.88 2.06 20.78
CA SER A 42 7.14 2.37 22.18
C SER A 42 8.64 2.45 22.53
N GLN A 43 9.49 1.71 21.81
CA GLN A 43 10.95 1.78 21.95
C GLN A 43 11.52 3.16 21.60
N TYR A 44 10.80 3.93 20.78
CA TYR A 44 11.15 5.30 20.39
C TYR A 44 10.28 6.35 21.10
N HIS A 45 9.55 5.96 22.15
CA HIS A 45 8.58 6.82 22.85
C HIS A 45 7.46 7.37 21.96
N LEU A 46 7.14 6.65 20.89
CA LEU A 46 6.04 6.98 19.98
C LEU A 46 4.81 6.13 20.33
N ALA A 47 3.63 6.73 20.20
CA ALA A 47 2.36 6.03 20.31
C ALA A 47 1.81 5.76 18.91
N CYS A 48 1.13 4.64 18.72
CA CYS A 48 0.40 4.35 17.50
C CYS A 48 -1.04 3.93 17.79
N SER A 49 -1.90 3.98 16.79
CA SER A 49 -3.31 3.58 16.89
C SER A 49 -3.75 2.82 15.66
N GLN A 50 -4.57 1.79 15.85
CA GLN A 50 -5.15 1.03 14.76
C GLN A 50 -6.31 1.77 14.09
N ILE A 51 -6.32 1.75 12.75
CA ILE A 51 -7.48 2.10 11.94
C ILE A 51 -7.74 0.94 10.97
N LEU A 52 -8.98 0.44 10.95
CA LEU A 52 -9.43 -0.57 10.00
C LEU A 52 -10.47 0.04 9.08
N THR A 53 -10.27 -0.08 7.77
CA THR A 53 -11.19 0.46 6.75
C THR A 53 -11.42 -0.56 5.65
N SER A 54 -12.48 -0.44 4.88
CA SER A 54 -12.64 -1.14 3.60
C SER A 54 -12.83 -0.18 2.44
N ASP A 55 -12.70 -0.67 1.21
CA ASP A 55 -12.93 0.12 -0.01
C ASP A 55 -14.32 0.79 -0.02
N THR A 56 -15.32 0.11 0.54
CA THR A 56 -16.68 0.63 0.69
C THR A 56 -16.77 1.87 1.58
N ASP A 57 -15.87 2.02 2.55
CA ASP A 57 -15.85 3.18 3.46
C ASP A 57 -15.48 4.46 2.70
N PHE A 58 -14.68 4.36 1.66
CA PHE A 58 -14.28 5.47 0.79
C PHE A 58 -15.35 5.85 -0.25
N ARG A 59 -16.38 5.01 -0.44
CA ARG A 59 -17.52 5.29 -1.33
C ARG A 59 -18.58 6.17 -0.68
N VAL A 60 -18.61 6.24 0.66
CA VAL A 60 -19.60 7.01 1.43
C VAL A 60 -18.96 8.31 1.93
N PRO A 61 -19.39 9.49 1.44
CA PRO A 61 -18.76 10.77 1.77
C PRO A 61 -18.61 11.08 3.27
N GLN A 62 -19.59 10.66 4.07
CA GLN A 62 -19.56 10.85 5.51
C GLN A 62 -18.55 9.93 6.20
N ILE A 63 -18.41 8.68 5.72
CA ILE A 63 -17.49 7.71 6.34
C ILE A 63 -16.04 8.10 6.04
N ARG A 64 -15.73 8.44 4.78
CA ARG A 64 -14.38 8.93 4.43
C ARG A 64 -14.00 10.21 5.17
N ALA A 65 -14.96 11.11 5.43
CA ALA A 65 -14.73 12.31 6.24
C ALA A 65 -14.37 11.94 7.69
N ASN A 66 -15.08 10.99 8.30
CA ASN A 66 -14.76 10.50 9.64
C ASN A 66 -13.36 9.86 9.71
N VAL A 67 -12.97 9.08 8.69
CA VAL A 67 -11.62 8.48 8.59
C VAL A 67 -10.56 9.58 8.55
N LYS A 68 -10.75 10.58 7.67
CA LYS A 68 -9.85 11.74 7.57
C LYS A 68 -9.73 12.49 8.88
N GLU A 69 -10.85 12.87 9.49
CA GLU A 69 -10.88 13.62 10.75
C GLU A 69 -10.18 12.85 11.88
N THR A 70 -10.39 11.53 11.95
CA THR A 70 -9.75 10.66 12.92
C THR A 70 -8.23 10.61 12.73
N ILE A 71 -7.76 10.40 11.50
CA ILE A 71 -6.33 10.40 11.15
C ILE A 71 -5.68 11.73 11.55
N LEU A 72 -6.29 12.85 11.17
CA LEU A 72 -5.77 14.19 11.48
C LEU A 72 -5.77 14.48 12.98
N ALA A 73 -6.80 14.04 13.71
CA ALA A 73 -6.86 14.20 15.16
C ALA A 73 -5.76 13.41 15.89
N LEU A 74 -5.48 12.18 15.47
CA LEU A 74 -4.40 11.35 16.01
C LEU A 74 -3.03 11.98 15.75
N LEU A 75 -2.76 12.39 14.51
CA LEU A 75 -1.51 13.05 14.14
C LEU A 75 -1.30 14.35 14.93
N LYS A 76 -2.37 15.12 15.18
CA LYS A 76 -2.31 16.37 15.95
C LYS A 76 -1.83 16.17 17.40
N VAL A 77 -2.05 15.00 17.98
CA VAL A 77 -1.58 14.65 19.34
C VAL A 77 -0.33 13.77 19.33
N GLY A 78 0.32 13.60 18.18
CA GLY A 78 1.56 12.84 18.05
C GLY A 78 1.37 11.32 18.04
N ILE A 79 0.16 10.82 17.77
CA ILE A 79 -0.13 9.39 17.63
C ILE A 79 -0.04 9.00 16.16
N ILE A 80 0.73 7.95 15.85
CA ILE A 80 0.95 7.44 14.50
C ILE A 80 -0.19 6.48 14.11
N PRO A 81 -1.01 6.80 13.10
CA PRO A 81 -2.06 5.91 12.63
C PRO A 81 -1.46 4.73 11.85
N VAL A 82 -1.84 3.50 12.23
CA VAL A 82 -1.55 2.27 11.48
C VAL A 82 -2.85 1.82 10.82
N VAL A 83 -2.97 2.11 9.52
CA VAL A 83 -4.16 1.80 8.72
C VAL A 83 -4.00 0.44 8.04
N ASN A 84 -5.01 -0.41 8.10
CA ASN A 84 -5.08 -1.66 7.33
C ASN A 84 -6.50 -1.93 6.83
N GLU A 85 -6.62 -2.80 5.82
CA GLU A 85 -7.92 -3.26 5.35
C GLU A 85 -8.64 -4.07 6.45
N ASN A 86 -9.97 -3.88 6.57
CA ASN A 86 -10.83 -4.71 7.40
C ASN A 86 -11.31 -5.94 6.62
N ASP A 87 -10.42 -6.93 6.46
CA ASP A 87 -10.67 -8.17 5.69
C ASP A 87 -11.94 -8.93 6.11
N VAL A 88 -12.40 -8.76 7.35
CA VAL A 88 -13.60 -9.44 7.87
C VAL A 88 -14.85 -8.96 7.16
N VAL A 89 -15.01 -7.65 7.03
CA VAL A 89 -16.19 -7.00 6.42
C VAL A 89 -15.98 -6.64 4.96
N SER A 90 -14.73 -6.64 4.49
CA SER A 90 -14.39 -6.39 3.10
C SER A 90 -15.16 -7.33 2.17
N GLN A 91 -15.75 -6.78 1.11
CA GLN A 91 -16.49 -7.57 0.12
C GLN A 91 -15.57 -8.28 -0.88
N ARG A 92 -14.25 -8.10 -0.74
CA ARG A 92 -13.23 -8.78 -1.56
C ARG A 92 -13.39 -10.31 -1.46
N GLN A 93 -13.50 -10.95 -2.62
CA GLN A 93 -13.41 -12.40 -2.75
C GLN A 93 -12.03 -12.75 -3.31
N VAL A 94 -11.40 -13.78 -2.74
CA VAL A 94 -10.17 -14.38 -3.29
C VAL A 94 -10.62 -15.51 -4.24
N PRO A 95 -10.19 -15.55 -5.51
CA PRO A 95 -9.16 -14.75 -6.17
C PRO A 95 -9.67 -13.44 -6.78
N LEU A 96 -8.76 -12.47 -6.93
CA LEU A 96 -8.97 -11.13 -7.53
C LEU A 96 -9.24 -11.19 -9.04
N THR A 97 -10.32 -11.84 -9.44
CA THR A 97 -10.84 -11.83 -10.81
C THR A 97 -12.30 -11.48 -10.74
N ASP A 98 -12.63 -10.23 -11.05
CA ASP A 98 -13.98 -9.87 -11.46
C ASP A 98 -13.98 -9.55 -12.95
N ALA A 99 -15.08 -9.86 -13.61
CA ALA A 99 -15.23 -9.90 -15.07
C ALA A 99 -15.21 -8.50 -15.73
N ASP A 100 -15.35 -7.44 -14.93
CA ASP A 100 -15.37 -6.05 -15.37
C ASP A 100 -14.10 -5.32 -14.91
N GLU A 101 -13.10 -5.33 -15.80
CA GLU A 101 -12.04 -4.30 -15.95
C GLU A 101 -11.50 -3.61 -14.67
N ARG A 102 -10.35 -4.11 -14.20
CA ARG A 102 -9.28 -3.42 -13.44
C ARG A 102 -9.73 -2.26 -12.54
N ILE A 103 -10.06 -2.60 -11.30
CA ILE A 103 -9.82 -1.70 -10.16
C ILE A 103 -8.93 -2.47 -9.19
N ALA A 104 -7.80 -1.91 -8.79
CA ALA A 104 -6.83 -2.58 -7.92
C ALA A 104 -7.36 -2.78 -6.49
N TRP A 105 -7.14 -3.98 -5.93
CA TRP A 105 -7.79 -4.52 -4.72
C TRP A 105 -6.79 -4.93 -3.60
N ASP A 106 -5.68 -4.20 -3.44
CA ASP A 106 -4.63 -4.43 -2.42
C ASP A 106 -4.43 -3.18 -1.53
N ASN A 107 -3.62 -3.29 -0.49
CA ASN A 107 -3.19 -2.20 0.38
C ASN A 107 -2.51 -1.05 -0.39
N ASP A 108 -2.00 -1.30 -1.60
CA ASP A 108 -1.49 -0.27 -2.51
C ASP A 108 -2.61 0.73 -2.88
N SER A 109 -3.80 0.25 -3.25
CA SER A 109 -4.98 1.10 -3.53
C SER A 109 -5.50 1.79 -2.27
N LEU A 110 -5.54 1.07 -1.15
CA LEU A 110 -5.97 1.66 0.13
C LEU A 110 -5.05 2.80 0.54
N ALA A 111 -3.73 2.63 0.41
CA ALA A 111 -2.75 3.68 0.68
C ALA A 111 -2.99 4.90 -0.21
N SER A 112 -3.26 4.69 -1.50
CA SER A 112 -3.62 5.76 -2.43
C SER A 112 -4.89 6.51 -2.00
N LEU A 113 -5.95 5.79 -1.61
CA LEU A 113 -7.20 6.40 -1.14
C LEU A 113 -6.99 7.22 0.14
N VAL A 114 -6.29 6.65 1.12
CA VAL A 114 -5.98 7.35 2.38
C VAL A 114 -5.15 8.60 2.11
N ALA A 115 -4.11 8.50 1.26
CA ALA A 115 -3.27 9.63 0.88
C ALA A 115 -4.07 10.77 0.23
N GLN A 116 -5.00 10.44 -0.66
CA GLN A 116 -5.89 11.40 -1.31
C GLN A 116 -6.85 12.07 -0.31
N GLU A 117 -7.53 11.28 0.53
CA GLU A 117 -8.49 11.83 1.50
C GLU A 117 -7.81 12.75 2.52
N VAL A 118 -6.62 12.37 2.99
CA VAL A 118 -5.83 13.19 3.93
C VAL A 118 -5.24 14.42 3.23
N GLY A 119 -4.85 14.29 1.95
CA GLY A 119 -4.18 15.34 1.18
C GLY A 119 -2.70 15.45 1.53
N VAL A 120 -1.97 14.34 1.39
CA VAL A 120 -0.55 14.26 1.82
C VAL A 120 0.41 14.91 0.83
N ASP A 121 1.51 15.46 1.35
CA ASP A 121 2.55 16.02 0.48
C ASP A 121 3.31 14.92 -0.27
N CYS A 122 3.54 13.78 0.38
CA CYS A 122 4.25 12.66 -0.21
C CYS A 122 3.65 11.32 0.23
N MET A 123 3.44 10.42 -0.73
CA MET A 123 3.11 9.01 -0.49
C MET A 123 4.31 8.13 -0.82
N ILE A 124 4.82 7.35 0.14
CA ILE A 124 5.97 6.45 -0.07
C ILE A 124 5.47 5.01 -0.10
N VAL A 125 5.67 4.32 -1.23
CA VAL A 125 5.37 2.90 -1.41
C VAL A 125 6.68 2.12 -1.31
N LEU A 126 6.86 1.40 -0.20
CA LEU A 126 8.01 0.53 0.02
C LEU A 126 7.79 -0.83 -0.62
N THR A 127 8.69 -1.26 -1.49
CA THR A 127 8.58 -2.51 -2.25
C THR A 127 9.89 -3.29 -2.25
N ASP A 128 9.85 -4.58 -2.57
CA ASP A 128 11.04 -5.43 -2.66
C ASP A 128 11.92 -5.13 -3.89
N THR A 129 11.38 -4.40 -4.86
CA THR A 129 12.11 -3.86 -6.01
C THR A 129 12.71 -2.48 -5.72
N VAL A 130 13.75 -2.09 -6.45
CA VAL A 130 14.35 -0.74 -6.27
C VAL A 130 13.44 0.36 -6.84
N GLY A 131 12.70 0.05 -7.91
CA GLY A 131 11.82 0.98 -8.61
C GLY A 131 11.49 0.45 -10.01
N LEU A 132 11.18 1.36 -10.93
CA LEU A 132 10.95 1.05 -12.34
C LEU A 132 12.25 1.11 -13.13
N TYR A 133 12.36 0.30 -14.18
CA TYR A 133 13.54 0.21 -15.04
C TYR A 133 13.18 0.47 -16.50
N ASP A 134 14.07 1.13 -17.22
CA ASP A 134 13.98 1.28 -18.66
C ASP A 134 14.23 -0.08 -19.34
N PRO A 135 13.31 -0.61 -20.18
CA PRO A 135 13.47 -1.91 -20.79
C PRO A 135 14.67 -2.03 -21.74
N SER A 136 15.11 -0.92 -22.32
CA SER A 136 16.22 -0.84 -23.28
C SER A 136 17.58 -0.74 -22.60
N THR A 137 17.72 0.15 -21.62
CA THR A 137 19.00 0.40 -20.94
C THR A 137 19.19 -0.43 -19.68
N LYS A 138 18.09 -0.98 -19.13
CA LYS A 138 18.04 -1.60 -17.80
C LYS A 138 18.48 -0.66 -16.67
N ALA A 139 18.48 0.65 -16.91
CA ALA A 139 18.74 1.66 -15.90
C ALA A 139 17.49 1.92 -15.06
N LEU A 140 17.70 2.36 -13.80
CA LEU A 140 16.61 2.77 -12.92
C LEU A 140 15.99 4.07 -13.46
N VAL A 141 14.66 4.10 -13.54
CA VAL A 141 13.86 5.29 -13.87
C VAL A 141 13.65 6.06 -12.58
N HIS A 142 14.31 7.20 -12.45
CA HIS A 142 14.25 8.03 -11.25
C HIS A 142 13.00 8.91 -11.18
N GLU A 143 12.40 9.24 -12.32
CA GLU A 143 11.18 10.02 -12.43
C GLU A 143 10.25 9.36 -13.46
N TYR A 144 9.02 9.10 -13.07
CA TYR A 144 8.00 8.54 -13.93
C TYR A 144 7.51 9.59 -14.92
N ALA A 145 7.50 9.23 -16.21
CA ALA A 145 6.92 10.04 -17.25
C ALA A 145 5.93 9.23 -18.07
N SER A 146 4.79 9.86 -18.40
CA SER A 146 3.82 9.31 -19.34
C SER A 146 4.48 8.97 -20.68
N LYS A 147 4.05 7.89 -21.31
CA LYS A 147 4.49 7.41 -22.64
C LYS A 147 5.94 6.91 -22.67
N GLN A 148 6.57 6.71 -21.51
CA GLN A 148 7.88 6.07 -21.43
C GLN A 148 7.74 4.59 -21.08
N PRO A 149 8.40 3.69 -21.84
CA PRO A 149 8.35 2.28 -21.53
C PRO A 149 9.09 2.01 -20.22
N TRP A 150 8.46 1.22 -19.35
CA TRP A 150 9.05 0.78 -18.10
C TRP A 150 8.81 -0.72 -17.90
N MET A 151 9.68 -1.34 -17.10
CA MET A 151 9.55 -2.70 -16.60
C MET A 151 9.93 -2.74 -15.12
N PHE A 152 9.49 -3.77 -14.41
CA PHE A 152 10.02 -4.04 -13.07
C PHE A 152 11.29 -4.87 -13.13
N ALA A 153 12.01 -4.91 -12.00
CA ALA A 153 13.11 -5.85 -11.84
C ALA A 153 12.60 -7.31 -12.00
N PRO A 154 13.37 -8.20 -12.66
CA PRO A 154 12.95 -9.57 -12.96
C PRO A 154 12.65 -10.46 -11.74
N SER A 155 13.05 -10.06 -10.53
CA SER A 155 13.10 -10.92 -9.34
C SER A 155 12.18 -10.49 -8.19
N SER A 156 10.99 -9.99 -8.51
CA SER A 156 10.01 -9.59 -7.48
C SER A 156 9.28 -10.79 -6.89
N ARG A 157 9.06 -10.75 -5.57
CA ARG A 157 8.27 -11.73 -4.83
C ARG A 157 6.79 -11.63 -5.16
N VAL A 158 6.32 -10.41 -5.45
CA VAL A 158 4.96 -10.17 -5.97
C VAL A 158 4.99 -10.30 -7.49
N GLY A 159 4.12 -11.14 -8.06
CA GLY A 159 4.05 -11.34 -9.51
C GLY A 159 3.72 -10.05 -10.28
N PRO A 160 3.75 -10.06 -11.62
CA PRO A 160 3.62 -8.85 -12.44
C PRO A 160 2.40 -7.97 -12.12
N LEU A 161 1.27 -8.58 -11.73
CA LEU A 161 0.04 -7.88 -11.36
C LEU A 161 0.23 -7.00 -10.12
N GLY A 162 0.80 -7.55 -9.03
CA GLY A 162 1.00 -6.80 -7.79
C GLY A 162 2.06 -5.68 -7.92
N GLN A 163 2.86 -5.70 -8.97
CA GLN A 163 3.76 -4.61 -9.28
C GLN A 163 3.04 -3.50 -10.06
N GLN A 164 2.22 -3.86 -11.05
CA GLN A 164 1.39 -2.90 -11.79
C GLN A 164 0.45 -2.13 -10.85
N ASP A 165 -0.07 -2.79 -9.81
CA ASP A 165 -0.94 -2.15 -8.81
C ASP A 165 -0.23 -1.05 -8.01
N LYS A 166 1.09 -1.17 -7.75
CA LYS A 166 1.89 -0.13 -7.07
C LYS A 166 2.03 1.13 -7.92
N VAL A 167 2.31 0.94 -9.21
CA VAL A 167 2.40 2.03 -10.17
C VAL A 167 1.05 2.70 -10.33
N LEU A 168 -0.02 1.90 -10.43
CA LEU A 168 -1.39 2.39 -10.47
C LEU A 168 -1.73 3.22 -9.24
N ALA A 169 -1.38 2.77 -8.04
CA ALA A 169 -1.60 3.50 -6.81
C ALA A 169 -0.87 4.85 -6.79
N CYS A 170 0.40 4.89 -7.21
CA CYS A 170 1.21 6.11 -7.27
C CYS A 170 0.64 7.12 -8.28
N VAL A 171 0.32 6.67 -9.50
CA VAL A 171 -0.27 7.52 -10.54
C VAL A 171 -1.64 8.03 -10.11
N THR A 172 -2.49 7.17 -9.54
CA THR A 172 -3.83 7.56 -9.07
C THR A 172 -3.75 8.59 -7.96
N ALA A 173 -2.83 8.40 -7.00
CA ALA A 173 -2.62 9.34 -5.90
C ALA A 173 -2.26 10.73 -6.44
N VAL A 174 -1.24 10.82 -7.29
CA VAL A 174 -0.74 12.09 -7.83
C VAL A 174 -1.77 12.75 -8.76
N ASN A 175 -2.45 11.98 -9.61
CA ASN A 175 -3.48 12.49 -10.52
C ASN A 175 -4.71 13.06 -9.81
N SER A 176 -4.95 12.71 -8.55
CA SER A 176 -6.02 13.31 -7.75
C SER A 176 -5.85 14.83 -7.56
N GLY A 177 -4.63 15.34 -7.71
CA GLY A 177 -4.26 16.72 -7.38
C GLY A 177 -4.23 17.01 -5.87
N LEU A 178 -4.55 16.02 -5.02
CA LEU A 178 -4.51 16.12 -3.56
C LEU A 178 -3.21 15.55 -2.97
N VAL A 179 -2.46 14.77 -3.74
CA VAL A 179 -1.16 14.22 -3.37
C VAL A 179 -0.09 14.86 -4.25
N GLN A 180 0.87 15.57 -3.66
CA GLN A 180 1.85 16.33 -4.45
C GLN A 180 2.88 15.42 -5.14
N ALA A 181 3.32 14.37 -4.43
CA ALA A 181 4.27 13.39 -4.95
C ALA A 181 3.99 11.98 -4.42
N ALA A 182 4.34 10.97 -5.20
CA ALA A 182 4.45 9.59 -4.73
C ALA A 182 5.83 9.02 -5.08
N VAL A 183 6.37 8.12 -4.27
CA VAL A 183 7.67 7.50 -4.50
C VAL A 183 7.57 6.00 -4.34
N LEU A 184 7.96 5.26 -5.37
CA LEU A 184 8.19 3.81 -5.28
C LEU A 184 9.65 3.59 -4.88
N ALA A 185 9.88 3.11 -3.65
CA ALA A 185 11.21 2.99 -3.05
C ALA A 185 11.49 1.57 -2.53
N PRO A 186 12.76 1.15 -2.44
CA PRO A 186 13.10 -0.16 -1.88
C PRO A 186 12.75 -0.22 -0.39
N ALA A 187 12.21 -1.35 0.06
CA ALA A 187 11.99 -1.70 1.45
C ALA A 187 13.33 -2.03 2.14
N ALA A 188 14.17 -1.01 2.31
CA ALA A 188 15.50 -1.09 2.89
C ALA A 188 15.65 -0.11 4.06
N PRO A 189 16.56 -0.37 5.02
CA PRO A 189 16.87 0.58 6.08
C PRO A 189 17.30 1.93 5.48
N GLY A 190 16.74 3.02 6.01
CA GLY A 190 17.05 4.38 5.56
C GLY A 190 16.18 4.91 4.42
N SER A 191 15.47 4.06 3.66
CA SER A 191 14.72 4.52 2.47
C SER A 191 13.72 5.64 2.76
N ILE A 192 12.95 5.56 3.85
CA ILE A 192 12.00 6.63 4.22
C ILE A 192 12.74 7.95 4.48
N VAL A 193 13.86 7.89 5.21
CA VAL A 193 14.66 9.08 5.54
C VAL A 193 15.27 9.65 4.27
N ASP A 194 15.82 8.80 3.40
CA ASP A 194 16.42 9.22 2.13
C ASP A 194 15.41 9.91 1.21
N VAL A 195 14.17 9.41 1.14
CA VAL A 195 13.08 10.08 0.40
C VAL A 195 12.76 11.44 1.01
N VAL A 196 12.59 11.50 2.34
CA VAL A 196 12.26 12.75 3.06
C VAL A 196 13.38 13.80 2.93
N ASP A 197 14.64 13.37 2.90
CA ASP A 197 15.82 14.21 2.67
C ASP A 197 15.96 14.67 1.20
N GLY A 198 15.08 14.23 0.31
CA GLY A 198 15.08 14.57 -1.11
C GLY A 198 16.16 13.86 -1.93
N LYS A 199 16.71 12.75 -1.43
CA LYS A 199 17.68 11.95 -2.20
C LYS A 199 16.94 11.22 -3.33
N THR A 200 17.62 11.05 -4.46
CA THR A 200 17.08 10.32 -5.61
C THR A 200 17.13 8.82 -5.35
N ILE A 201 16.08 8.29 -4.71
CA ILE A 201 15.90 6.86 -4.43
C ILE A 201 14.62 6.35 -5.08
N GLY A 202 14.74 5.21 -5.78
CA GLY A 202 13.63 4.59 -6.49
C GLY A 202 13.08 5.46 -7.62
N THR A 203 11.76 5.50 -7.76
CA THR A 203 11.05 6.21 -8.83
C THR A 203 10.06 7.22 -8.25
N LEU A 204 10.25 8.49 -8.57
CA LEU A 204 9.37 9.60 -8.22
C LEU A 204 8.21 9.72 -9.22
N PHE A 205 7.01 9.97 -8.70
CA PHE A 205 5.81 10.32 -9.45
C PHE A 205 5.39 11.71 -9.02
N SER A 206 5.30 12.64 -9.96
CA SER A 206 4.84 14.00 -9.73
C SER A 206 4.08 14.51 -10.94
N ALA A 207 2.98 15.22 -10.72
CA ALA A 207 2.20 15.86 -11.77
C ALA A 207 2.38 17.37 -11.69
N SER A 208 2.67 18.00 -12.83
CA SER A 208 2.57 19.46 -12.94
C SER A 208 1.11 19.88 -12.91
N PRO A 209 0.76 21.06 -12.35
CA PRO A 209 -0.61 21.58 -12.39
C PRO A 209 -1.17 21.55 -13.83
N GLY A 210 -2.25 20.79 -14.04
CA GLY A 210 -2.89 20.65 -15.35
C GLY A 210 -2.35 19.53 -16.27
N SER A 211 -1.42 18.70 -15.80
CA SER A 211 -0.93 17.52 -16.51
C SER A 211 -1.26 16.25 -15.73
N LEU A 212 -1.93 15.28 -16.36
CA LEU A 212 -2.19 13.97 -15.75
C LEU A 212 -1.11 12.99 -16.21
N LEU A 213 -0.66 12.14 -15.27
CA LEU A 213 0.15 10.98 -15.58
C LEU A 213 -0.72 9.92 -16.25
N GLU A 214 -0.38 9.51 -17.47
CA GLU A 214 -1.04 8.39 -18.14
C GLU A 214 -0.43 7.08 -17.63
N LEU A 215 -1.28 6.08 -17.38
CA LEU A 215 -0.84 4.73 -17.06
C LEU A 215 -0.47 4.00 -18.35
N ASP A 216 0.83 3.90 -18.63
CA ASP A 216 1.27 2.93 -19.62
C ASP A 216 1.18 1.54 -19.00
N VAL A 217 0.44 0.65 -19.66
CA VAL A 217 0.46 -0.76 -19.32
C VAL A 217 1.86 -1.26 -19.65
N GLY A 218 2.74 -1.27 -18.65
CA GLY A 218 4.14 -1.68 -18.80
C GLY A 218 4.25 -2.95 -19.63
N SER A 219 5.28 -3.04 -20.46
CA SER A 219 5.45 -4.17 -21.38
C SER A 219 5.58 -5.46 -20.57
N SER A 220 4.49 -6.21 -20.42
CA SER A 220 4.45 -7.47 -19.65
C SER A 220 5.14 -8.64 -20.37
N LYS A 221 5.85 -8.37 -21.47
CA LYS A 221 6.53 -9.39 -22.25
C LYS A 221 8.00 -9.47 -21.87
N LEU A 222 8.29 -10.40 -20.97
CA LEU A 222 9.36 -11.38 -21.17
C LEU A 222 8.73 -12.77 -21.07
#